data_AF-A0A953UAA0-F1
#
_entry.id   AF-A0A953UAA0-F1
#
_cell.length_a   1.000
_cell.length_b   1.000
_cell.length_c   1.000
_cell.angle_alpha   90.00
_cell.angle_beta   90.00
_cell.angle_gamma   90.00
#
_symmetry.space_group_name_H-M   'P 1'
#
loop_
_entity.id
_entity.type
_entity.pdbx_description
1 polymer ?
#
loop_
_entity_poly.entity_id
_entity_poly.type
_entity_poly.pdbx_seq_one_letter_code
_entity_poly.pdbx_strand_id
1 'polypeptide(L)'
;MRAIFASFCLASLLTAQAPQWRTDLMGLSDHPSGATAQDVDRFVQNVQMATPYFATIAPGDFEANREMVRRMYAYVMALEMMSGKNPAVRPLARRARNAMNAFPIGYGMIQPGFQPGMAPGLNPGAAPESAPAHPPKPGAPPFAMNAPAGAPEELATRYSSTAARAATVWQNAETLRQSLASRGMSLNATTAASLNRLQVAMDSAQRALQSHKWDDATESLDRAGGEIEKIGKVVGK
;
A
#
# COMPACT_ATOMS: atom_id res chain seq x y z
N MET A 1 -53.78 -16.38 21.61
CA MET A 1 -53.21 -15.04 21.35
C MET A 1 -51.79 -15.23 20.83
N ARG A 2 -51.55 -14.89 19.56
CA ARG A 2 -50.25 -14.95 18.90
C ARG A 2 -49.71 -13.52 18.80
N ALA A 3 -48.50 -13.26 19.28
CA ALA A 3 -47.77 -12.03 19.03
C ALA A 3 -46.53 -12.37 18.19
N ILE A 4 -46.53 -11.89 16.94
CA ILE A 4 -45.44 -11.98 15.98
C ILE A 4 -44.60 -10.72 16.17
N PHE A 5 -43.40 -10.86 16.76
CA PHE A 5 -42.39 -9.80 16.73
C PHE A 5 -41.43 -10.11 15.58
N ALA A 6 -41.65 -9.44 14.44
CA ALA A 6 -40.73 -9.42 13.32
C ALA A 6 -39.60 -8.43 13.64
N SER A 7 -38.44 -8.95 14.02
CA SER A 7 -37.23 -8.17 14.26
C SER A 7 -36.58 -7.85 12.90
N PHE A 8 -36.75 -6.61 12.44
CA PHE A 8 -36.04 -6.07 11.28
C PHE A 8 -34.57 -5.82 11.67
N CYS A 9 -33.72 -6.83 11.51
CA CYS A 9 -32.27 -6.61 11.43
C CYS A 9 -31.95 -5.98 10.07
N LEU A 10 -32.03 -4.65 9.98
CA LEU A 10 -31.43 -3.89 8.89
C LEU A 10 -29.90 -4.07 8.97
N ALA A 11 -29.39 -4.96 8.12
CA ALA A 11 -27.98 -5.03 7.81
C ALA A 11 -27.55 -3.71 7.16
N SER A 12 -27.07 -2.77 7.97
CA SER A 12 -26.27 -1.66 7.48
C SER A 12 -24.91 -2.23 7.09
N LEU A 13 -24.84 -2.80 5.88
CA LEU A 13 -23.58 -3.06 5.21
C LEU A 13 -22.91 -1.69 5.05
N LEU A 14 -22.00 -1.36 5.96
CA LEU A 14 -21.05 -0.27 5.80
C LEU A 14 -20.19 -0.60 4.57
N THR A 15 -20.66 -0.21 3.39
CA THR A 15 -19.78 -0.02 2.24
C THR A 15 -18.83 1.09 2.66
N ALA A 16 -17.63 0.71 3.09
CA ALA A 16 -16.57 1.67 3.37
C ALA A 16 -16.44 2.56 2.12
N GLN A 17 -16.88 3.82 2.24
CA GLN A 17 -16.85 4.77 1.15
C GLN A 17 -15.41 4.81 0.61
N ALA A 18 -15.25 4.58 -0.70
CA ALA A 18 -13.93 4.69 -1.29
C ALA A 18 -13.34 6.07 -0.99
N PRO A 19 -12.04 6.18 -0.66
CA PRO A 19 -11.40 7.47 -0.44
C PRO A 19 -11.63 8.41 -1.61
N GLN A 20 -11.89 9.69 -1.35
CA GLN A 20 -12.22 10.66 -2.41
C GLN A 20 -11.18 10.70 -3.53
N TRP A 21 -9.89 10.62 -3.20
CA TRP A 21 -8.80 10.59 -4.18
C TRP A 21 -8.96 9.44 -5.18
N ARG A 22 -9.48 8.28 -4.74
CA ARG A 22 -9.67 7.11 -5.60
C ARG A 22 -10.79 7.37 -6.60
N THR A 23 -11.90 7.92 -6.11
CA THR A 23 -13.05 8.30 -6.96
C THR A 23 -12.63 9.32 -8.00
N ASP A 24 -11.86 10.34 -7.60
CA ASP A 24 -11.38 11.38 -8.50
C ASP A 24 -10.40 10.84 -9.57
N LEU A 25 -9.46 9.97 -9.18
CA LEU A 25 -8.52 9.36 -10.15
C LEU A 25 -9.22 8.39 -11.10
N MET A 26 -10.27 7.69 -10.64
CA MET A 26 -11.12 6.86 -11.50
C MET A 26 -11.98 7.71 -12.46
N GLY A 27 -12.37 8.91 -12.04
CA GLY A 27 -13.16 9.85 -12.83
C GLY A 27 -12.37 10.67 -13.85
N LEU A 28 -11.05 10.48 -13.95
CA LEU A 28 -10.24 11.17 -14.96
C LEU A 28 -10.75 10.86 -16.38
N SER A 29 -10.90 11.91 -17.17
CA SER A 29 -11.20 11.78 -18.60
C SER A 29 -9.94 11.31 -19.34
N ASP A 30 -10.09 10.33 -20.23
CA ASP A 30 -9.03 9.89 -21.14
C ASP A 30 -8.62 11.00 -22.12
N HIS A 31 -9.44 12.04 -22.28
CA HIS A 31 -9.21 13.18 -23.15
C HIS A 31 -9.57 14.48 -22.44
N PRO A 32 -8.65 15.10 -21.67
CA PRO A 32 -8.87 16.39 -21.05
C PRO A 32 -8.78 17.51 -22.09
N SER A 33 -9.78 17.63 -22.97
CA SER A 33 -9.89 18.76 -23.89
C SER A 33 -10.11 20.05 -23.07
N GLY A 34 -9.02 20.73 -22.72
CA GLY A 34 -9.05 21.94 -21.91
C GLY A 34 -8.70 21.76 -20.43
N ALA A 35 -7.85 20.78 -20.07
CA ALA A 35 -7.31 20.70 -18.71
C ALA A 35 -6.79 22.06 -18.23
N THR A 36 -7.35 22.51 -17.11
CA THR A 36 -6.93 23.74 -16.45
C THR A 36 -5.77 23.48 -15.51
N ALA A 37 -5.12 24.54 -15.02
CA ALA A 37 -4.11 24.40 -13.98
C ALA A 37 -4.69 23.75 -12.71
N GLN A 38 -5.95 24.05 -12.37
CA GLN A 38 -6.64 23.50 -11.20
C GLN A 38 -6.88 21.99 -11.33
N ASP A 39 -7.23 21.49 -12.52
CA ASP A 39 -7.42 20.06 -12.76
C ASP A 39 -6.11 19.28 -12.56
N VAL A 40 -5.01 19.87 -13.04
CA VAL A 40 -3.66 19.30 -12.91
C VAL A 40 -3.19 19.32 -11.45
N ASP A 41 -3.46 20.40 -10.72
CA ASP A 41 -3.12 20.48 -9.30
C ASP A 41 -3.90 19.46 -8.48
N ARG A 42 -5.20 19.27 -8.77
CA ARG A 42 -6.03 18.22 -8.15
C ARG A 42 -5.51 16.82 -8.47
N PHE A 43 -5.15 16.57 -9.72
CA PHE A 43 -4.51 15.30 -10.12
C PHE A 43 -3.24 15.04 -9.30
N VAL A 44 -2.31 16.00 -9.25
CA VAL A 44 -1.05 15.87 -8.49
C VAL A 44 -1.32 15.59 -7.01
N GLN A 45 -2.25 16.32 -6.40
CA GLN A 45 -2.63 16.11 -5.01
C GLN A 45 -3.19 14.70 -4.78
N ASN A 46 -4.07 14.22 -5.66
CA ASN A 46 -4.65 12.89 -5.55
C ASN A 46 -3.62 11.78 -5.74
N VAL A 47 -2.66 11.94 -6.65
CA VAL A 47 -1.53 11.00 -6.79
C VAL A 47 -0.69 10.95 -5.53
N GLN A 48 -0.36 12.11 -4.93
CA GLN A 48 0.39 12.16 -3.67
C GLN A 48 -0.36 11.47 -2.52
N MET A 49 -1.68 11.67 -2.42
CA MET A 49 -2.52 10.99 -1.42
C MET A 49 -2.62 9.47 -1.66
N ALA A 50 -2.53 9.04 -2.92
CA ALA A 50 -2.57 7.63 -3.29
C ALA A 50 -1.23 6.91 -3.04
N THR A 51 -0.10 7.63 -3.07
CA THR A 51 1.25 7.06 -2.87
C THR A 51 1.38 6.14 -1.64
N PRO A 52 1.00 6.55 -0.41
CA PRO A 52 1.13 5.67 0.76
C PRO A 52 0.25 4.42 0.65
N TYR A 53 -0.94 4.52 0.05
CA TYR A 53 -1.79 3.36 -0.22
C TYR A 53 -1.05 2.38 -1.14
N PHE A 54 -0.54 2.86 -2.28
CA PHE A 54 0.14 2.01 -3.27
C PHE A 54 1.49 1.46 -2.81
N ALA A 55 2.14 2.10 -1.85
CA ALA A 55 3.33 1.56 -1.19
C ALA A 55 3.01 0.32 -0.33
N THR A 56 1.75 0.15 0.09
CA THR A 56 1.32 -0.92 1.01
C THR A 56 0.50 -2.03 0.35
N ILE A 57 0.01 -1.83 -0.87
CA ILE A 57 -0.88 -2.81 -1.50
C ILE A 57 -0.15 -4.08 -1.95
N ALA A 58 -0.83 -5.21 -1.83
CA ALA A 58 -0.30 -6.48 -2.27
C ALA A 58 -0.33 -6.59 -3.80
N PRO A 59 0.50 -7.46 -4.42
CA PRO A 59 0.51 -7.55 -5.86
C PRO A 59 -0.82 -7.95 -6.51
N GLY A 60 -1.66 -8.73 -5.83
CA GLY A 60 -3.02 -9.04 -6.29
C GLY A 60 -3.97 -7.83 -6.29
N ASP A 61 -3.71 -6.83 -5.45
CA ASP A 61 -4.49 -5.59 -5.42
C ASP A 61 -4.11 -4.66 -6.58
N PHE A 62 -2.98 -4.88 -7.26
CA PHE A 62 -2.63 -4.10 -8.45
C PHE A 62 -3.64 -4.32 -9.57
N GLU A 63 -4.17 -5.54 -9.76
CA GLU A 63 -5.19 -5.79 -10.79
C GLU A 63 -6.47 -5.00 -10.51
N ALA A 64 -6.91 -4.95 -9.24
CA ALA A 64 -8.06 -4.13 -8.83
C ALA A 64 -7.83 -2.61 -9.00
N ASN A 65 -6.57 -2.20 -9.14
CA ASN A 65 -6.16 -0.81 -9.33
C ASN A 65 -5.67 -0.51 -10.75
N ARG A 66 -5.57 -1.51 -11.61
CA ARG A 66 -4.94 -1.41 -12.93
C ARG A 66 -5.61 -0.36 -13.81
N GLU A 67 -6.94 -0.33 -13.80
CA GLU A 67 -7.71 0.65 -14.56
C GLU A 67 -7.46 2.09 -14.09
N MET A 68 -7.34 2.31 -12.78
CA MET A 68 -7.02 3.64 -12.23
C MET A 68 -5.65 4.09 -12.71
N VAL A 69 -4.65 3.21 -12.60
CA VAL A 69 -3.28 3.50 -13.04
C VAL A 69 -3.28 3.79 -14.55
N ARG A 70 -3.97 2.97 -15.36
CA ARG A 70 -4.12 3.20 -16.81
C ARG A 70 -4.67 4.59 -17.12
N ARG A 71 -5.71 5.02 -16.41
CA ARG A 71 -6.33 6.36 -16.57
C ARG A 71 -5.36 7.48 -16.19
N MET A 72 -4.63 7.33 -15.09
CA MET A 72 -3.62 8.31 -14.68
C MET A 72 -2.56 8.51 -15.77
N TYR A 73 -2.09 7.43 -16.38
CA TYR A 73 -1.14 7.51 -17.50
C TYR A 73 -1.76 8.11 -18.76
N ALA A 74 -2.98 7.72 -19.12
CA ALA A 74 -3.70 8.31 -20.26
C ALA A 74 -3.85 9.83 -20.10
N TYR A 75 -4.21 10.28 -18.90
CA TYR A 75 -4.33 11.69 -18.56
C TYR A 75 -3.00 12.45 -18.75
N VAL A 76 -1.89 11.92 -18.23
CA VAL A 76 -0.56 12.54 -18.41
C VAL A 76 -0.14 12.57 -19.87
N MET A 77 -0.35 11.48 -20.62
CA MET A 77 -0.04 11.43 -22.06
C MET A 77 -0.85 12.46 -22.85
N ALA A 78 -2.13 12.65 -22.53
CA ALA A 78 -2.96 13.66 -23.18
C ALA A 78 -2.47 15.09 -22.89
N LEU A 79 -2.05 15.38 -21.64
CA LEU A 79 -1.40 16.65 -21.30
C LEU A 79 -0.12 16.88 -22.11
N GLU A 80 0.70 15.84 -22.29
CA GLU A 80 1.92 15.92 -23.10
C GLU A 80 1.62 16.21 -24.58
N MET A 81 0.64 15.52 -25.16
CA MET A 81 0.20 15.78 -26.55
C MET A 81 -0.32 17.21 -26.72
N MET A 82 -1.11 17.71 -25.77
CA MET A 82 -1.58 19.11 -25.77
C MET A 82 -0.42 20.09 -25.65
N SER A 83 0.61 19.78 -24.85
CA SER A 83 1.78 20.63 -24.67
C SER A 83 2.61 20.85 -25.94
N GLY A 84 2.49 19.93 -26.91
CA GLY A 84 3.06 20.07 -28.25
C GLY A 84 2.34 21.14 -29.09
N LYS A 85 1.02 21.28 -28.91
CA LYS A 85 0.17 22.24 -29.64
C LYS A 85 -0.02 23.56 -28.88
N ASN A 86 0.08 23.54 -27.55
CA ASN A 86 -0.11 24.69 -26.67
C ASN A 86 1.05 24.80 -25.66
N PRO A 87 1.99 25.74 -25.86
CA PRO A 87 3.13 25.94 -24.95
C PRO A 87 2.73 26.23 -23.50
N ALA A 88 1.56 26.83 -23.24
CA ALA A 88 1.10 27.14 -21.90
C ALA A 88 0.80 25.87 -21.05
N VAL A 89 0.56 24.73 -21.71
CA VAL A 89 0.27 23.45 -21.03
C VAL A 89 1.55 22.70 -20.65
N ARG A 90 2.71 23.04 -21.22
CA ARG A 90 4.01 22.39 -20.91
C ARG A 90 4.35 22.34 -19.41
N PRO A 91 4.26 23.44 -18.62
CA PRO A 91 4.54 23.36 -17.20
C PRO A 91 3.54 22.45 -16.46
N LEU A 92 2.29 22.37 -16.92
CA LEU A 92 1.28 21.50 -16.35
C LEU A 92 1.60 20.02 -16.60
N ALA A 93 1.90 19.67 -17.85
CA ALA A 93 2.28 18.32 -18.24
C ALA A 93 3.52 17.83 -17.48
N ARG A 94 4.55 18.68 -17.31
CA ARG A 94 5.74 18.36 -16.52
C ARG A 94 5.42 18.08 -15.06
N ARG A 95 4.56 18.89 -14.43
CA ARG A 95 4.15 18.68 -13.02
C ARG A 95 3.41 17.36 -12.85
N ALA A 96 2.44 17.07 -13.73
CA ALA A 96 1.70 15.82 -13.70
C ALA A 96 2.62 14.60 -13.91
N ARG A 97 3.56 14.69 -14.87
CA ARG A 97 4.57 13.65 -15.12
C ARG A 97 5.47 13.42 -13.91
N ASN A 98 5.94 14.49 -13.25
CA ASN A 98 6.78 14.37 -12.07
C ASN A 98 6.04 13.67 -10.92
N ALA A 99 4.76 13.98 -10.71
CA ALA A 99 3.93 13.28 -9.73
C ALA A 99 3.77 11.79 -10.08
N MET A 100 3.53 11.45 -11.34
CA MET A 100 3.48 10.06 -11.80
C MET A 100 4.81 9.32 -11.65
N ASN A 101 5.93 9.97 -11.92
CA ASN A 101 7.26 9.37 -11.76
C ASN A 101 7.60 9.08 -10.29
N ALA A 102 7.07 9.89 -9.37
CA ALA A 102 7.21 9.67 -7.93
C ALA A 102 6.24 8.60 -7.39
N PHE A 103 5.29 8.16 -8.22
CA PHE A 103 4.30 7.16 -7.83
C PHE A 103 4.95 5.77 -7.85
N PRO A 104 4.88 4.99 -6.76
CA PRO A 104 5.67 3.77 -6.57
C PRO A 104 5.28 2.59 -7.48
N ILE A 105 4.33 2.80 -8.41
CA ILE A 105 3.93 1.81 -9.40
C ILE A 105 4.65 2.12 -10.71
N GLY A 106 5.78 1.46 -10.93
CA GLY A 106 6.56 1.61 -12.15
C GLY A 106 5.72 1.35 -13.42
N TYR A 107 6.09 2.03 -14.50
CA TYR A 107 5.51 1.92 -15.86
C TYR A 107 5.33 0.48 -16.39
N GLY A 108 6.02 -0.50 -15.81
CA GLY A 108 6.03 -1.90 -16.25
C GLY A 108 4.68 -2.65 -16.14
N MET A 109 3.67 -2.14 -15.41
CA MET A 109 2.42 -2.89 -15.20
C MET A 109 1.29 -2.61 -16.21
N ILE A 110 1.47 -1.72 -17.18
CA ILE A 110 0.37 -1.28 -18.08
C ILE A 110 0.50 -1.85 -19.49
N GLN A 111 1.68 -2.33 -19.89
CA GLN A 111 1.82 -2.94 -21.21
C GLN A 111 1.15 -4.32 -21.24
N PRO A 112 0.17 -4.55 -22.15
CA PRO A 112 -0.35 -5.89 -22.39
C PRO A 112 0.80 -6.76 -22.92
N GLY A 113 1.17 -7.80 -22.16
CA GLY A 113 2.30 -8.66 -22.51
C GLY A 113 3.63 -8.34 -21.81
N PHE A 114 3.66 -7.42 -20.83
CA PHE A 114 4.85 -7.21 -20.02
C PHE A 114 5.08 -8.40 -19.08
N GLN A 115 5.98 -9.29 -19.48
CA GLN A 115 6.68 -10.14 -18.53
C GLN A 115 7.66 -9.25 -17.75
N PRO A 116 7.66 -9.27 -16.40
CA PRO A 116 8.65 -8.55 -15.61
C PRO A 116 10.02 -9.18 -15.87
N GLY A 117 10.76 -8.70 -16.89
CA GLY A 117 12.00 -9.35 -17.29
C GLY A 117 12.84 -8.71 -18.40
N MET A 118 12.37 -7.70 -19.16
CA MET A 118 13.22 -7.10 -20.19
C MET A 118 13.11 -5.58 -20.24
N ALA A 119 14.11 -4.91 -19.69
CA ALA A 119 14.41 -3.53 -20.04
C ALA A 119 15.06 -3.51 -21.44
N PRO A 120 14.60 -2.69 -22.40
CA PRO A 120 15.26 -2.57 -23.70
C PRO A 120 16.56 -1.77 -23.56
N GLY A 121 17.67 -2.38 -23.97
CA GLY A 121 18.97 -1.74 -24.02
C GLY A 121 19.05 -0.65 -25.08
N LEU A 122 19.66 0.48 -24.71
CA LEU A 122 20.29 1.41 -25.64
C LEU A 122 21.65 1.84 -25.12
N ASN A 123 22.67 1.37 -25.86
CA ASN A 123 24.00 1.92 -26.12
C ASN A 123 25.19 1.58 -25.18
N PRO A 124 26.29 1.01 -25.73
CA PRO A 124 27.51 0.67 -25.00
C PRO A 124 28.47 1.87 -24.98
N GLY A 125 28.43 2.63 -23.90
CA GLY A 125 29.50 3.53 -23.50
C GLY A 125 29.91 3.13 -22.09
N ALA A 126 31.13 2.61 -21.95
CA ALA A 126 31.69 2.08 -20.71
C ALA A 126 31.39 2.98 -19.49
N ALA A 127 30.54 2.48 -18.60
CA ALA A 127 30.43 2.95 -17.23
C ALA A 127 30.96 1.84 -16.32
N PRO A 128 31.70 2.17 -15.25
CA PRO A 128 32.37 1.20 -14.40
C PRO A 128 31.35 0.25 -13.80
N GLU A 129 31.71 -1.03 -13.78
CA GLU A 129 30.99 -2.14 -13.18
C GLU A 129 30.45 -1.71 -11.80
N SER A 130 29.19 -1.28 -11.80
CA SER A 130 28.50 -0.88 -10.60
C SER A 130 28.32 -2.13 -9.76
N ALA A 131 29.10 -2.22 -8.68
CA ALA A 131 29.05 -3.28 -7.70
C ALA A 131 27.58 -3.66 -7.40
N PRO A 132 27.27 -4.96 -7.22
CA PRO A 132 25.91 -5.41 -6.99
C PRO A 132 25.27 -4.57 -5.88
N ALA A 133 24.25 -3.80 -6.25
CA ALA A 133 23.54 -2.96 -5.31
C ALA A 133 23.01 -3.85 -4.19
N HIS A 134 23.55 -3.65 -2.97
CA HIS A 134 23.06 -4.37 -1.80
C HIS A 134 21.54 -4.16 -1.69
N PRO A 135 20.76 -5.20 -1.39
CA PRO A 135 19.33 -5.03 -1.19
C PRO A 135 19.09 -3.95 -0.14
N PRO A 136 18.12 -3.03 -0.36
CA PRO A 136 17.83 -1.97 0.60
C PRO A 136 17.50 -2.59 1.95
N LYS A 137 18.00 -2.01 3.05
CA LYS A 137 17.69 -2.52 4.40
C LYS A 137 16.16 -2.52 4.61
N PRO A 138 15.58 -3.55 5.25
CA PRO A 138 14.18 -3.52 5.66
C PRO A 138 13.86 -2.26 6.45
N GLY A 139 12.67 -1.69 6.24
CA GLY A 139 12.20 -0.53 6.98
C GLY A 139 11.98 -0.82 8.48
N ALA A 140 11.49 0.18 9.21
CA ALA A 140 10.99 -0.06 10.57
C ALA A 140 9.59 -0.72 10.52
N PRO A 141 9.25 -1.58 11.49
CA PRO A 141 7.91 -2.16 11.59
C PRO A 141 6.85 -1.05 11.78
N PRO A 142 5.65 -1.20 11.20
CA PRO A 142 4.62 -0.15 11.19
C PRO A 142 3.74 -0.15 12.46
N PHE A 143 4.29 -0.54 13.62
CA PHE A 143 3.58 -0.58 14.90
C PHE A 143 4.49 -0.16 16.05
N ALA A 144 3.91 0.31 17.16
CA ALA A 144 4.68 0.75 18.31
C ALA A 144 5.34 -0.42 19.04
N MET A 145 6.61 -0.26 19.39
CA MET A 145 7.40 -1.29 20.09
C MET A 145 7.11 -1.36 21.59
N ASN A 146 6.59 -0.27 22.18
CA ASN A 146 6.36 -0.14 23.61
C ASN A 146 4.86 -0.01 23.90
N ALA A 147 4.43 -0.61 25.01
CA ALA A 147 3.08 -0.42 25.52
C ALA A 147 2.85 1.06 25.93
N PRO A 148 1.61 1.57 25.85
CA PRO A 148 1.29 2.91 26.34
C PRO A 148 1.44 2.98 27.87
N ALA A 149 1.77 4.17 28.37
CA ALA A 149 1.85 4.43 29.81
C ALA A 149 0.48 4.17 30.49
N GLY A 150 0.52 3.61 31.71
CA GLY A 150 -0.69 3.30 32.48
C GLY A 150 -1.35 1.94 32.16
N ALA A 151 -0.79 1.15 31.24
CA ALA A 151 -1.18 -0.25 31.07
C ALA A 151 -0.77 -1.09 32.30
N PRO A 152 -1.58 -2.07 32.73
CA PRO A 152 -1.18 -3.04 33.74
C PRO A 152 0.14 -3.72 33.37
N GLU A 153 1.03 -3.93 34.34
CA GLU A 153 2.40 -4.43 34.12
C GLU A 153 2.45 -5.73 33.31
N GLU A 154 1.54 -6.67 33.61
CA GLU A 154 1.42 -7.94 32.89
C GLU A 154 1.09 -7.73 31.40
N LEU A 155 0.09 -6.89 31.10
CA LEU A 155 -0.29 -6.57 29.72
C LEU A 155 0.78 -5.76 29.00
N ALA A 156 1.47 -4.85 29.67
CA ALA A 156 2.56 -4.07 29.11
C ALA A 156 3.74 -4.98 28.72
N THR A 157 4.07 -5.95 29.57
CA THR A 157 5.10 -6.97 29.31
C THR A 157 4.69 -7.86 28.13
N ARG A 158 3.45 -8.34 28.12
CA ARG A 158 2.91 -9.17 27.05
C ARG A 158 2.87 -8.45 25.70
N TYR A 159 2.48 -7.17 25.70
CA TYR A 159 2.49 -6.33 24.50
C TYR A 159 3.92 -6.19 23.96
N SER A 160 4.87 -5.80 24.80
CA SER A 160 6.27 -5.57 24.39
C SER A 160 6.92 -6.85 23.84
N SER A 161 6.69 -7.99 24.48
CA SER A 161 7.15 -9.30 23.98
C SER A 161 6.52 -9.68 22.64
N THR A 162 5.22 -9.42 22.47
CA THR A 162 4.51 -9.66 21.19
C THR A 162 4.99 -8.70 20.10
N ALA A 163 5.21 -7.43 20.42
CA ALA A 163 5.73 -6.43 19.50
C ALA A 163 7.15 -6.77 19.02
N ALA A 164 8.03 -7.24 19.92
CA ALA A 164 9.36 -7.71 19.55
C ALA A 164 9.31 -8.89 18.56
N ARG A 165 8.48 -9.90 18.84
CA ARG A 165 8.28 -11.04 17.93
C ARG A 165 7.67 -10.61 16.60
N ALA A 166 6.67 -9.73 16.63
CA ALA A 166 6.04 -9.14 15.46
C ALA A 166 7.07 -8.41 14.59
N ALA A 167 7.95 -7.60 15.20
CA ALA A 167 8.98 -6.86 14.51
C ALA A 167 9.95 -7.80 13.78
N THR A 168 10.40 -8.87 14.44
CA THR A 168 11.27 -9.88 13.84
C THR A 168 10.60 -10.56 12.64
N VAL A 169 9.35 -11.04 12.76
CA VAL A 169 8.68 -11.70 11.62
C VAL A 169 8.38 -10.72 10.48
N TRP A 170 8.08 -9.46 10.79
CA TRP A 170 7.86 -8.42 9.79
C TRP A 170 9.16 -8.13 9.02
N GLN A 171 10.29 -7.97 9.71
CA GLN A 171 11.60 -7.73 9.07
C GLN A 171 12.04 -8.91 8.20
N ASN A 172 11.83 -10.14 8.66
CA ASN A 172 12.11 -11.34 7.87
C ASN A 172 11.21 -11.41 6.64
N ALA A 173 9.93 -11.08 6.77
CA ALA A 173 9.00 -11.05 5.65
C ALA A 173 9.34 -9.96 4.63
N GLU A 174 9.79 -8.79 5.08
CA GLU A 174 10.25 -7.71 4.22
C GLU A 174 11.54 -8.09 3.47
N THR A 175 12.47 -8.74 4.14
CA THR A 175 13.67 -9.32 3.51
C THR A 175 13.29 -10.33 2.43
N LEU A 176 12.36 -11.24 2.74
CA LEU A 176 11.84 -12.20 1.76
C LEU A 176 11.15 -11.49 0.59
N ARG A 177 10.33 -10.46 0.86
CA ARG A 177 9.64 -9.68 -0.16
C ARG A 177 10.63 -9.01 -1.12
N GLN A 178 11.68 -8.40 -0.61
CA GLN A 178 12.75 -7.79 -1.41
C GLN A 178 13.51 -8.83 -2.25
N SER A 179 13.81 -10.00 -1.67
CA SER A 179 14.43 -11.13 -2.37
C SER A 179 13.54 -11.73 -3.46
N LEU A 180 12.22 -11.75 -3.28
CA LEU A 180 11.28 -12.18 -4.31
C LEU A 180 11.15 -11.12 -5.41
N ALA A 181 11.09 -9.85 -5.04
CA ALA A 181 11.00 -8.73 -5.98
C ALA A 181 12.21 -8.65 -6.92
N SER A 182 13.43 -8.91 -6.44
CA SER A 182 14.63 -8.98 -7.29
C SER A 182 14.59 -10.10 -8.32
N ARG A 183 13.69 -11.08 -8.15
CA ARG A 183 13.43 -12.20 -9.07
C ARG A 183 12.12 -12.04 -9.84
N GLY A 184 11.48 -10.86 -9.80
CA GLY A 184 10.19 -10.62 -10.45
C GLY A 184 9.01 -11.39 -9.81
N MET A 185 9.18 -11.89 -8.59
CA MET A 185 8.15 -12.60 -7.84
C MET A 185 7.57 -11.74 -6.72
N SER A 186 6.38 -12.10 -6.25
CA SER A 186 5.73 -11.49 -5.09
C SER A 186 5.69 -12.44 -3.89
N LEU A 187 5.58 -11.87 -2.70
CA LEU A 187 5.16 -12.62 -1.52
C LEU A 187 3.83 -13.33 -1.82
N ASN A 188 3.62 -14.54 -1.31
CA ASN A 188 2.35 -15.22 -1.51
C ASN A 188 1.21 -14.42 -0.84
N ALA A 189 0.02 -14.46 -1.44
CA ALA A 189 -1.12 -13.63 -1.01
C ALA A 189 -1.53 -13.91 0.45
N THR A 190 -1.41 -15.16 0.91
CA THR A 190 -1.74 -15.56 2.28
C THR A 190 -0.81 -14.89 3.29
N THR A 191 0.51 -14.90 3.07
CA THR A 191 1.50 -14.26 3.94
C THR A 191 1.35 -12.74 3.89
N ALA A 192 1.09 -12.16 2.72
CA ALA A 192 0.83 -10.72 2.59
C ALA A 192 -0.42 -10.30 3.40
N ALA A 193 -1.51 -11.08 3.29
CA ALA A 193 -2.71 -10.85 4.08
C ALA A 193 -2.47 -11.03 5.60
N SER A 194 -1.64 -11.99 6.00
CA SER A 194 -1.28 -12.19 7.40
C SER A 194 -0.45 -11.03 7.97
N LEU A 195 0.47 -10.45 7.19
CA LEU A 195 1.21 -9.23 7.60
C LEU A 195 0.25 -8.06 7.86
N ASN A 196 -0.73 -7.85 6.97
CA ASN A 196 -1.73 -6.81 7.15
C ASN A 196 -2.58 -7.05 8.41
N ARG A 197 -3.02 -8.29 8.65
CA ARG A 197 -3.76 -8.66 9.87
C ARG A 197 -2.92 -8.50 11.14
N LEU A 198 -1.64 -8.82 11.09
CA LEU A 198 -0.71 -8.61 12.19
C LEU A 198 -0.63 -7.13 12.56
N GLN A 199 -0.43 -6.24 11.57
CA GLN A 199 -0.40 -4.79 11.81
C GLN A 199 -1.72 -4.30 12.44
N VAL A 200 -2.87 -4.67 11.85
CA VAL A 200 -4.18 -4.29 12.39
C VAL A 200 -4.39 -4.79 13.83
N ALA A 201 -3.94 -6.01 14.14
CA ALA A 201 -4.05 -6.57 15.48
C ALA A 201 -3.16 -5.82 16.49
N MET A 202 -1.92 -5.47 16.13
CA MET A 202 -1.03 -4.67 16.97
C MET A 202 -1.57 -3.26 17.21
N ASP A 203 -2.07 -2.58 16.17
CA ASP A 203 -2.69 -1.26 16.29
C ASP A 203 -3.97 -1.27 17.14
N SER A 204 -4.73 -2.36 17.08
CA SER A 204 -5.94 -2.55 17.89
C SER A 204 -5.57 -2.81 19.35
N ALA A 205 -4.56 -3.64 19.61
CA ALA A 205 -4.03 -3.87 20.96
C ALA A 205 -3.52 -2.57 21.59
N GLN A 206 -2.75 -1.77 20.84
CA GLN A 206 -2.23 -0.49 21.32
C GLN A 206 -3.35 0.49 21.69
N ARG A 207 -4.37 0.64 20.83
CA ARG A 207 -5.53 1.51 21.10
C ARG A 207 -6.38 1.03 22.27
N ALA A 208 -6.56 -0.29 22.41
CA ALA A 208 -7.28 -0.87 23.53
C ALA A 208 -6.56 -0.62 24.86
N LEU A 209 -5.22 -0.76 24.88
CA LEU A 209 -4.40 -0.42 26.05
C LEU A 209 -4.50 1.07 26.42
N GLN A 210 -4.46 1.98 25.43
CA GLN A 210 -4.64 3.42 25.66
C GLN A 210 -6.04 3.77 26.19
N SER A 211 -7.06 3.00 25.81
CA SER A 211 -8.46 3.23 26.20
C SER A 211 -8.87 2.46 27.46
N HIS A 212 -7.91 1.85 28.16
CA HIS A 212 -8.16 0.99 29.33
C HIS A 212 -9.12 -0.19 29.08
N LYS A 213 -9.16 -0.70 27.85
CA LYS A 213 -9.98 -1.86 27.45
C LYS A 213 -9.12 -3.14 27.46
N TRP A 214 -8.94 -3.71 28.64
CA TRP A 214 -7.97 -4.79 28.88
C TRP A 214 -8.31 -6.11 28.18
N ASP A 215 -9.59 -6.46 28.12
CA ASP A 215 -10.07 -7.67 27.45
C ASP A 215 -9.86 -7.56 25.92
N ASP A 216 -10.25 -6.42 25.33
CA ASP A 216 -10.02 -6.14 23.89
C ASP A 216 -8.52 -6.15 23.54
N ALA A 217 -7.67 -5.65 24.45
CA ALA A 217 -6.22 -5.67 24.27
C ALA A 217 -5.69 -7.11 24.28
N THR A 218 -6.18 -7.94 25.20
CA THR A 218 -5.82 -9.36 25.31
C THR A 218 -6.20 -10.12 24.04
N GLU A 219 -7.44 -9.98 23.58
CA GLU A 219 -7.92 -10.62 22.35
C GLU A 219 -7.11 -10.18 21.11
N SER A 220 -6.79 -8.90 21.02
CA SER A 220 -5.97 -8.36 19.93
C SER A 220 -4.54 -8.91 19.96
N LEU A 221 -3.95 -9.07 21.14
CA LEU A 221 -2.63 -9.69 21.31
C LEU A 221 -2.64 -11.19 20.97
N ASP A 222 -3.71 -11.92 21.31
CA ASP A 222 -3.88 -13.32 20.92
C ASP A 222 -3.96 -13.46 19.39
N ARG A 223 -4.74 -12.59 18.74
CA ARG A 223 -4.84 -12.53 17.28
C ARG A 223 -3.49 -12.22 16.65
N ALA A 224 -2.74 -11.25 17.19
CA ALA A 224 -1.39 -10.94 16.73
C ALA A 224 -0.46 -12.15 16.86
N GLY A 225 -0.51 -12.88 17.99
CA GLY A 225 0.22 -14.12 18.20
C GLY A 225 -0.05 -15.17 17.11
N GLY A 226 -1.32 -15.39 16.78
CA GLY A 226 -1.71 -16.31 15.72
C GLY A 226 -1.19 -15.91 14.32
N GLU A 227 -1.16 -14.62 13.99
CA GLU A 227 -0.59 -14.16 12.72
C GLU A 227 0.94 -14.24 12.71
N ILE A 228 1.61 -13.95 13.84
CA ILE A 228 3.07 -14.13 14.01
C ILE A 228 3.47 -15.57 13.68
N GLU A 229 2.76 -16.57 14.23
CA GLU A 229 3.05 -17.97 13.97
C GLU A 229 2.85 -18.35 12.49
N LYS A 230 1.78 -17.86 11.84
CA LYS A 230 1.51 -18.11 10.42
C LYS A 230 2.61 -17.55 9.53
N ILE A 231 3.04 -16.30 9.79
CA ILE A 231 4.11 -15.64 9.04
C ILE A 231 5.43 -16.35 9.31
N GLY A 232 5.73 -16.64 10.58
CA GLY A 232 6.95 -17.32 11.02
C GLY A 232 7.20 -18.65 10.33
N LYS A 233 6.16 -19.45 10.08
CA LYS A 233 6.28 -20.71 9.31
C LYS A 233 6.78 -20.53 7.86
N VAL A 234 6.56 -19.35 7.28
CA VAL A 234 6.95 -19.04 5.90
C VAL A 234 8.32 -18.36 5.84
N VAL A 235 8.60 -17.46 6.78
CA VAL A 235 9.80 -16.60 6.76
C VAL A 235 10.92 -17.07 7.68
N GLY A 236 10.63 -17.99 8.59
CA GLY A 236 11.53 -18.45 9.66
C GLY A 236 12.21 -19.80 9.36
N LYS A 237 12.82 -19.94 8.19
CA LYS A 237 13.80 -20.99 7.90
C LYS A 237 15.13 -20.38 7.52
#